data_AF-A0A7Y8IM15-F1
#
_entry.id   AF-A0A7Y8IM15-F1
#
_cell.length_a   1.000
_cell.length_b   1.000
_cell.length_c   1.000
_cell.angle_alpha   90.00
_cell.angle_beta   90.00
_cell.angle_gamma   90.00
#
_symmetry.space_group_name_H-M   'P 1'
#
loop_
_entity.id
_entity.type
_entity.pdbx_description
1 polymer ?
#
loop_
_entity_poly.entity_id
_entity_poly.type
_entity_poly.pdbx_seq_one_letter_code
_entity_poly.pdbx_strand_id
1 'polypeptide(L)'
;MEEKQNIYDSRIFNLYKYFIWADRMKASFELLFEKNIKGLLSNTEFEIEYNLYMSYWFASLYIVIEGWQELKLRDKNIDSLLDSPNVNLLRRYRNGVFHFQKDYFDERFMGFMRDGLNRIKWIRELHENFSNYFEKYFSAHQF
;
A
#
# COMPACT_ATOMS: atom_id res chain seq x y z
N MET A 1 -27.81 12.59 14.07
CA MET A 1 -27.47 11.81 12.86
C MET A 1 -26.33 12.48 12.11
N GLU A 2 -26.40 13.80 11.94
CA GLU A 2 -25.35 14.64 11.33
C GLU A 2 -23.97 14.53 12.01
N GLU A 3 -23.90 14.55 13.35
CA GLU A 3 -22.62 14.39 14.08
C GLU A 3 -21.95 13.02 13.86
N LYS A 4 -22.75 11.94 13.78
CA LYS A 4 -22.24 10.58 13.50
C LYS A 4 -21.72 10.47 12.07
N GLN A 5 -22.39 11.11 11.11
CA GLN A 5 -21.94 11.16 9.72
C GLN A 5 -20.63 11.94 9.59
N ASN A 6 -20.54 13.12 10.24
CA ASN A 6 -19.34 13.94 10.24
C ASN A 6 -18.11 13.21 10.83
N ILE A 7 -18.30 12.48 11.94
CA ILE A 7 -17.23 11.63 12.52
C ILE A 7 -16.82 10.51 11.56
N TYR A 8 -17.77 9.90 10.84
CA TYR A 8 -17.49 8.84 9.87
C TYR A 8 -16.69 9.38 8.68
N ASP A 9 -17.08 10.53 8.14
CA ASP A 9 -16.39 11.17 7.02
C ASP A 9 -14.97 11.62 7.41
N SER A 10 -14.79 12.12 8.64
CA SER A 10 -13.47 12.44 9.19
C SER A 10 -12.55 11.21 9.26
N ARG A 11 -13.09 10.03 9.58
CA ARG A 11 -12.30 8.78 9.62
C ARG A 11 -11.91 8.31 8.22
N ILE A 12 -12.80 8.42 7.24
CA ILE A 12 -12.48 8.09 5.84
C ILE A 12 -11.43 9.07 5.30
N PHE A 13 -11.54 10.36 5.60
CA PHE A 13 -10.52 11.34 5.27
C PHE A 13 -9.16 11.00 5.89
N ASN A 14 -9.14 10.57 7.16
CA ASN A 14 -7.91 10.14 7.80
C ASN A 14 -7.34 8.85 7.18
N LEU A 15 -8.18 7.90 6.75
CA LEU A 15 -7.73 6.72 6.01
C LEU A 15 -7.15 7.10 4.63
N TYR A 16 -7.79 8.03 3.93
CA TYR A 16 -7.30 8.53 2.65
C TYR A 16 -5.93 9.18 2.76
N LYS A 17 -5.64 9.90 3.86
CA LYS A 17 -4.29 10.42 4.14
C LYS A 17 -3.24 9.31 4.11
N TYR A 18 -3.49 8.15 4.73
CA TYR A 18 -2.57 7.00 4.68
C TYR A 18 -2.46 6.44 3.26
N PHE A 19 -3.55 6.41 2.50
CA PHE A 19 -3.50 6.02 1.10
C PHE A 19 -2.65 6.97 0.25
N ILE A 20 -2.78 8.29 0.41
CA ILE A 20 -1.94 9.28 -0.27
C ILE A 20 -0.46 9.07 0.06
N TRP A 21 -0.11 8.75 1.30
CA TRP A 21 1.27 8.43 1.64
C TRP A 21 1.76 7.18 0.90
N ALA A 22 0.94 6.13 0.81
CA ALA A 22 1.26 4.94 0.03
C ALA A 22 1.41 5.25 -1.47
N ASP A 23 0.54 6.09 -2.03
CA ASP A 23 0.58 6.54 -3.42
C ASP A 23 1.85 7.33 -3.74
N ARG A 24 2.27 8.25 -2.86
CA ARG A 24 3.55 8.95 -3.03
C ARG A 24 4.75 8.01 -3.07
N MET A 25 4.75 6.98 -2.23
CA MET A 25 5.82 5.97 -2.24
C MET A 25 5.80 5.13 -3.53
N LYS A 26 4.62 4.76 -4.02
CA LYS A 26 4.45 4.09 -5.32
C LYS A 26 4.97 4.95 -6.47
N ALA A 27 4.59 6.23 -6.52
CA ALA A 27 5.01 7.14 -7.58
C ALA A 27 6.53 7.32 -7.61
N SER A 28 7.18 7.46 -6.44
CA SER A 28 8.65 7.51 -6.35
C SER A 28 9.31 6.22 -6.82
N PHE A 29 8.75 5.07 -6.43
CA PHE A 29 9.21 3.75 -6.90
C PHE A 29 9.10 3.62 -8.43
N GLU A 30 7.97 4.01 -9.02
CA GLU A 30 7.76 3.94 -10.48
C GLU A 30 8.70 4.87 -11.23
N LEU A 31 8.88 6.11 -10.74
CA LEU A 31 9.82 7.07 -11.32
C LEU A 31 11.26 6.54 -11.33
N LEU A 32 11.71 5.92 -10.24
CA LEU A 32 13.05 5.33 -10.17
C LEU A 32 13.18 4.13 -11.09
N PHE A 33 12.16 3.28 -11.15
CA PHE A 33 12.15 2.14 -12.06
C PHE A 33 12.28 2.59 -13.52
N GLU A 34 11.54 3.65 -13.92
CA GLU A 34 11.66 4.24 -15.25
C GLU A 34 13.04 4.86 -15.52
N LYS A 35 13.62 5.58 -14.55
CA LYS A 35 14.97 6.15 -14.67
C LYS A 35 16.04 5.06 -14.82
N ASN A 36 15.91 3.97 -14.08
CA ASN A 36 16.82 2.83 -14.16
C ASN A 36 16.76 2.14 -15.53
N ILE A 37 15.56 1.91 -16.06
CA ILE A 37 15.38 1.36 -17.43
C ILE A 37 16.06 2.25 -18.48
N LYS A 38 16.07 3.57 -18.27
CA LYS A 38 16.72 4.55 -19.16
C LYS A 38 18.24 4.67 -18.92
N GLY A 39 18.82 3.92 -17.99
CA GLY A 39 20.24 3.99 -17.65
C GLY A 39 20.66 5.30 -16.98
N LEU A 40 19.72 5.98 -16.30
CA LEU A 40 19.95 7.31 -15.70
C LEU A 40 20.37 7.26 -14.22
N LEU A 41 20.56 6.07 -13.65
CA LEU A 41 20.92 5.87 -12.24
C LEU A 41 22.13 4.93 -12.15
N SER A 42 22.98 5.15 -11.15
CA SER A 42 23.96 4.13 -10.77
C SER A 42 23.26 2.94 -10.09
N ASN A 43 23.87 1.76 -10.14
CA ASN A 43 23.34 0.56 -9.49
C ASN A 43 23.11 0.76 -7.99
N THR A 44 24.03 1.46 -7.31
CA THR A 44 23.95 1.71 -5.86
C THR A 44 22.81 2.66 -5.50
N GLU A 45 22.64 3.75 -6.25
CA GLU A 45 21.52 4.70 -6.06
C GLU A 45 20.18 4.01 -6.30
N PHE A 46 20.10 3.20 -7.36
CA PHE A 46 18.91 2.44 -7.66
C PHE A 46 18.58 1.43 -6.57
N GLU A 47 19.51 0.57 -6.15
CA GLU A 47 19.22 -0.49 -5.18
C GLU A 47 18.74 0.04 -3.83
N ILE A 48 19.35 1.10 -3.30
CA ILE A 48 18.97 1.65 -2.00
C ILE A 48 17.58 2.30 -2.08
N GLU A 49 17.39 3.21 -3.03
CA GLU A 49 16.15 3.97 -3.11
C GLU A 49 14.97 3.11 -3.59
N TYR A 50 15.21 2.18 -4.54
CA TYR A 50 14.20 1.26 -5.02
C TYR A 50 13.63 0.41 -3.89
N ASN A 51 14.50 -0.20 -3.07
CA ASN A 51 14.07 -1.02 -1.94
C ASN A 51 13.37 -0.18 -0.89
N LEU A 52 13.82 1.05 -0.64
CA LEU A 52 13.19 1.99 0.29
C LEU A 52 11.74 2.30 -0.13
N TYR A 53 11.55 2.86 -1.34
CA TYR A 53 10.23 3.30 -1.79
C TYR A 53 9.26 2.14 -1.98
N MET A 54 9.73 1.01 -2.52
CA MET A 54 8.91 -0.22 -2.60
C MET A 54 8.45 -0.66 -1.22
N SER A 55 9.38 -0.70 -0.25
CA SER A 55 9.08 -1.18 1.09
C SER A 55 8.08 -0.30 1.80
N TYR A 56 8.25 1.02 1.72
CA TYR A 56 7.32 1.97 2.31
C TYR A 56 5.98 1.98 1.60
N TRP A 57 5.93 1.80 0.29
CA TRP A 57 4.67 1.63 -0.44
C TRP A 57 3.90 0.41 0.07
N PHE A 58 4.55 -0.76 0.08
CA PHE A 58 3.92 -2.03 0.49
C PHE A 58 3.45 -1.99 1.94
N ALA A 59 4.30 -1.49 2.84
CA ALA A 59 3.98 -1.39 4.25
C ALA A 59 2.85 -0.38 4.53
N SER A 60 2.87 0.77 3.85
CA SER A 60 1.81 1.79 4.00
C SER A 60 0.49 1.33 3.40
N LEU A 61 0.51 0.60 2.29
CA LEU A 61 -0.71 0.03 1.71
C LEU A 61 -1.37 -0.98 2.65
N TYR A 62 -0.59 -1.75 3.42
CA TYR A 62 -1.15 -2.61 4.44
C TYR A 62 -1.87 -1.82 5.55
N ILE A 63 -1.37 -0.66 5.95
CA ILE A 63 -2.06 0.21 6.91
C ILE A 63 -3.44 0.66 6.37
N VAL A 64 -3.55 0.89 5.05
CA VAL A 64 -4.84 1.16 4.40
C VAL A 64 -5.80 -0.03 4.53
N ILE A 65 -5.29 -1.27 4.42
CA ILE A 65 -6.09 -2.49 4.66
C ILE A 65 -6.56 -2.55 6.12
N GLU A 66 -5.67 -2.26 7.08
CA GLU A 66 -6.02 -2.24 8.52
C GLU A 66 -7.18 -1.26 8.77
N GLY A 67 -7.04 -0.02 8.28
CA GLY A 67 -8.08 0.99 8.43
C GLY A 67 -9.37 0.67 7.66
N TRP A 68 -9.28 0.06 6.48
CA TRP A 68 -10.44 -0.43 5.72
C TRP A 68 -11.26 -1.42 6.53
N GLN A 69 -10.60 -2.40 7.14
CA GLN A 69 -11.21 -3.43 7.98
C GLN A 69 -11.76 -2.85 9.29
N GLU A 70 -11.02 -1.95 9.95
CA GLU A 70 -11.44 -1.29 11.19
C GLU A 70 -12.70 -0.44 10.99
N LEU A 71 -12.75 0.33 9.90
CA LEU A 71 -13.90 1.15 9.53
C LEU A 71 -15.06 0.34 8.93
N LYS A 72 -14.86 -0.97 8.69
CA LYS A 72 -15.84 -1.90 8.10
C LYS A 72 -16.35 -1.41 6.74
N LEU A 73 -15.46 -0.80 5.95
CA LEU A 73 -15.74 -0.39 4.59
C LEU A 73 -15.96 -1.61 3.70
N ARG A 74 -16.71 -1.42 2.61
CA ARG A 74 -17.08 -2.48 1.67
C ARG A 74 -17.00 -1.98 0.24
N ASP A 75 -16.38 -2.78 -0.60
CA ASP A 75 -16.30 -2.61 -2.05
C ASP A 75 -15.96 -3.98 -2.63
N LYS A 76 -16.75 -4.44 -3.60
CA LYS A 76 -16.64 -5.81 -4.12
C LYS A 76 -15.25 -6.14 -4.66
N ASN A 77 -14.59 -5.19 -5.32
CA ASN A 77 -13.30 -5.44 -5.96
C ASN A 77 -12.19 -5.44 -4.92
N ILE A 78 -12.23 -4.49 -3.97
CA ILE A 78 -11.28 -4.46 -2.84
C ILE A 78 -11.44 -5.72 -2.01
N ASP A 79 -12.66 -6.03 -1.55
CA ASP A 79 -12.92 -7.14 -0.65
C ASP A 79 -12.47 -8.48 -1.28
N SER A 80 -12.69 -8.68 -2.59
CA SER A 80 -12.20 -9.87 -3.31
C SER A 80 -10.67 -9.98 -3.33
N LEU A 81 -9.94 -8.86 -3.36
CA LEU A 81 -8.47 -8.86 -3.29
C LEU A 81 -7.98 -9.11 -1.86
N LEU A 82 -8.77 -8.73 -0.85
CA LEU A 82 -8.45 -8.94 0.57
C LEU A 82 -8.63 -10.40 1.02
N ASP A 83 -9.37 -11.22 0.27
CA ASP A 83 -9.45 -12.68 0.50
C ASP A 83 -8.16 -13.43 0.13
N SER A 84 -7.21 -12.76 -0.53
CA SER A 84 -5.94 -13.34 -0.94
C SER A 84 -5.01 -13.67 0.24
N PRO A 85 -4.25 -14.78 0.20
CA PRO A 85 -3.20 -15.05 1.19
C PRO A 85 -2.11 -13.96 1.22
N ASN A 86 -2.00 -13.16 0.16
CA ASN A 86 -1.07 -12.04 0.08
C ASN A 86 -1.29 -11.00 1.20
N VAL A 87 -2.51 -10.86 1.74
CA VAL A 87 -2.78 -9.93 2.85
C VAL A 87 -1.94 -10.28 4.08
N ASN A 88 -1.91 -11.56 4.46
CA ASN A 88 -1.11 -12.02 5.60
C ASN A 88 0.39 -11.92 5.34
N LEU A 89 0.82 -12.12 4.09
CA LEU A 89 2.22 -11.92 3.71
C LEU A 89 2.61 -10.43 3.80
N LEU A 90 1.75 -9.54 3.32
CA LEU A 90 1.96 -8.09 3.37
C LEU A 90 1.95 -7.56 4.81
N ARG A 91 1.12 -8.11 5.68
CA ARG A 91 1.16 -7.83 7.13
C ARG A 91 2.54 -8.11 7.73
N ARG A 92 3.10 -9.29 7.41
CA ARG A 92 4.44 -9.67 7.87
C ARG A 92 5.50 -8.75 7.28
N TYR A 93 5.37 -8.42 5.99
CA TYR A 93 6.25 -7.48 5.31
C TYR A 93 6.26 -6.10 5.99
N ARG A 94 5.08 -5.54 6.29
CA ARG A 94 4.93 -4.29 7.05
C ARG A 94 5.64 -4.33 8.40
N ASN A 95 5.57 -5.46 9.10
CA ASN A 95 6.33 -5.65 10.33
C ASN A 95 7.84 -5.68 10.08
N GLY A 96 8.27 -6.27 8.97
CA GLY A 96 9.66 -6.21 8.51
C GLY A 96 10.17 -4.79 8.32
N VAL A 97 9.40 -3.96 7.63
CA VAL A 97 9.77 -2.59 7.31
C VAL A 97 9.91 -1.71 8.56
N PHE A 98 8.99 -1.83 9.51
CA PHE A 98 8.91 -0.91 10.65
C PHE A 98 9.50 -1.43 11.96
N HIS A 99 9.90 -2.70 12.02
CA HIS A 99 10.63 -3.25 13.17
C HIS A 99 12.05 -3.61 12.75
N PHE A 100 13.04 -3.16 13.52
CA PHE A 100 14.44 -3.53 13.26
C PHE A 100 14.61 -5.05 13.22
N GLN A 101 15.30 -5.52 12.20
CA GLN A 101 15.51 -6.92 11.91
C GLN A 101 16.99 -7.25 12.03
N LYS A 102 17.32 -8.27 12.84
CA LYS A 102 18.72 -8.66 13.08
C LYS A 102 19.34 -9.33 11.85
N ASP A 103 18.51 -10.02 11.07
CA ASP A 103 18.93 -10.75 9.88
C ASP A 103 18.60 -9.94 8.62
N TYR A 104 19.57 -9.83 7.69
CA TYR A 104 19.41 -9.09 6.44
C TYR A 104 18.33 -9.72 5.53
N PHE A 105 18.25 -11.05 5.50
CA PHE A 105 17.25 -11.81 4.75
C PHE A 105 16.15 -12.35 5.67
N ASP A 106 15.50 -11.48 6.43
CA ASP A 106 14.41 -11.91 7.32
C ASP A 106 13.20 -12.42 6.51
N GLU A 107 12.64 -13.55 6.95
CA GLU A 107 11.49 -14.22 6.32
C GLU A 107 10.23 -13.35 6.25
N ARG A 108 10.13 -12.30 7.06
CA ARG A 108 9.05 -11.29 6.97
C ARG A 108 9.13 -10.49 5.68
N PHE A 109 10.33 -10.18 5.19
CA PHE A 109 10.55 -9.54 3.89
C PHE A 109 10.49 -10.55 2.76
N MET A 110 11.26 -11.63 2.90
CA MET A 110 11.44 -12.62 1.84
C MET A 110 10.16 -13.42 1.58
N GLY A 111 9.33 -13.67 2.60
CA GLY A 111 8.11 -14.44 2.44
C GLY A 111 7.10 -13.79 1.48
N PHE A 112 6.94 -12.46 1.50
CA PHE A 112 6.08 -11.81 0.51
C PHE A 112 6.70 -11.84 -0.89
N MET A 113 8.02 -11.63 -0.99
CA MET A 113 8.73 -11.60 -2.27
C MET A 113 8.83 -12.99 -2.92
N ARG A 114 8.92 -14.05 -2.13
CA ARG A 114 9.06 -15.44 -2.59
C ARG A 114 7.71 -16.12 -2.75
N ASP A 115 6.85 -16.04 -1.74
CA ASP A 115 5.64 -16.87 -1.63
C ASP A 115 4.37 -16.13 -2.09
N GLY A 116 4.46 -14.83 -2.39
CA GLY A 116 3.33 -14.02 -2.82
C GLY A 116 2.80 -14.40 -4.22
N LEU A 117 1.57 -14.90 -4.28
CA LEU A 117 0.89 -15.27 -5.52
C LEU A 117 0.64 -14.06 -6.40
N ASN A 118 1.22 -14.02 -7.59
CA ASN A 118 1.11 -12.88 -8.52
C ASN A 118 1.30 -11.51 -7.83
N ARG A 119 2.17 -11.45 -6.80
CA ARG A 119 2.21 -10.36 -5.81
C ARG A 119 2.26 -8.96 -6.40
N ILE A 120 3.03 -8.77 -7.49
CA ILE A 120 3.20 -7.47 -8.13
C ILE A 120 1.91 -7.03 -8.82
N LYS A 121 1.22 -7.97 -9.49
CA LYS A 121 -0.10 -7.70 -10.08
C LYS A 121 -1.11 -7.40 -8.97
N TRP A 122 -1.17 -8.27 -7.95
CA TRP A 122 -2.10 -8.14 -6.84
C TRP A 122 -1.95 -6.80 -6.10
N ILE A 123 -0.72 -6.37 -5.78
CA ILE A 123 -0.51 -5.14 -5.01
C ILE A 123 -0.81 -3.88 -5.83
N ARG A 124 -0.56 -3.90 -7.15
CA ARG A 124 -0.95 -2.84 -8.08
C ARG A 124 -2.46 -2.75 -8.21
N GLU A 125 -3.11 -3.89 -8.44
CA GLU A 125 -4.57 -3.97 -8.56
C GLU A 125 -5.27 -3.53 -7.27
N LEU A 126 -4.76 -3.92 -6.10
CA LEU A 126 -5.28 -3.45 -4.82
C LEU A 126 -5.13 -1.94 -4.64
N HIS A 127 -3.95 -1.40 -4.98
CA HIS A 127 -3.70 0.02 -4.93
C HIS A 127 -4.64 0.83 -5.84
N GLU A 128 -4.81 0.38 -7.08
CA GLU A 128 -5.73 1.00 -8.05
C GLU A 128 -7.18 0.98 -7.56
N ASN A 129 -7.63 -0.14 -6.97
CA ASN A 129 -8.98 -0.23 -6.43
C ASN A 129 -9.20 0.71 -5.23
N PHE A 130 -8.20 0.88 -4.35
CA PHE A 130 -8.25 1.91 -3.31
C PHE A 130 -8.30 3.33 -3.91
N SER A 131 -7.49 3.65 -4.92
CA SER A 131 -7.54 4.97 -5.60
C SER A 131 -8.94 5.26 -6.12
N ASN A 132 -9.50 4.32 -6.89
CA ASN A 132 -10.84 4.42 -7.46
C ASN A 132 -11.93 4.56 -6.40
N TYR A 133 -11.80 3.88 -5.26
CA TYR A 133 -12.72 4.01 -4.14
C TYR A 133 -12.70 5.43 -3.57
N PHE A 134 -11.51 5.94 -3.24
CA PHE A 134 -11.39 7.28 -2.64
C PHE A 134 -11.82 8.38 -3.61
N GLU A 135 -11.44 8.30 -4.89
CA GLU A 135 -11.89 9.24 -5.92
C GLU A 135 -13.42 9.31 -6.02
N LYS A 136 -14.10 8.15 -6.05
CA LYS A 136 -15.57 8.07 -6.05
C LYS A 136 -16.16 8.63 -4.76
N TYR A 137 -15.58 8.28 -3.61
CA TYR A 137 -16.05 8.75 -2.31
C TYR A 137 -16.00 10.28 -2.24
N PHE A 138 -14.86 10.92 -2.55
CA PHE A 138 -14.73 12.38 -2.48
C PHE A 138 -15.48 13.12 -3.59
N SER A 139 -15.66 12.52 -4.77
CA SER A 139 -16.51 13.10 -5.81
C SER A 139 -17.99 13.17 -5.40
N ALA A 140 -18.45 12.17 -4.63
CA ALA A 140 -19.83 12.12 -4.13
C ALA A 140 -20.05 12.98 -2.87
N HIS A 141 -19.01 13.25 -2.10
CA HIS A 141 -19.07 13.98 -0.83
C HIS A 141 -18.39 15.35 -0.97
N GLN A 142 -18.75 16.14 -2.00
CA GLN A 142 -18.21 17.49 -2.26
C GLN A 142 -17.89 18.21 -0.94
N PHE A 143 -16.60 18.36 -0.66
CA PHE A 143 -16.10 19.23 0.39
C PHE A 143 -15.91 20.63 -0.18
#